data_AF-A0A0F6W1K7-F1
#
_entry.id   AF-A0A0F6W1K7-F1
#
_cell.length_a   1.000
_cell.length_b   1.000
_cell.length_c   1.000
_cell.angle_alpha   90.00
_cell.angle_beta   90.00
_cell.angle_gamma   90.00
#
_symmetry.space_group_name_H-M   'P 1'
#
loop_
_entity.id
_entity.type
_entity.pdbx_description
1 polymer ?
#
loop_
_entity_poly.entity_id
_entity_poly.type
_entity_poly.pdbx_seq_one_letter_code
_entity_poly.pdbx_strand_id
1 'polypeptide(L)'
;MASLRLPAASELASALLLSLVALALVLYALAMIVARRRGRAWGLAPTLSFALGATLVIVAMSPPLVARAHHDLRAHMLQHLLLGMLGPIGLALGAPITLALRALPHDAARALARLLHTAPLRALASPFVALALNVGGMAALYATPLYAAMHTSPSLHVLVHLHFLLAGTLFSWSIAGRDRVHRASHGVRLAALFVSAAAHATLSKAMYAYGWPLGTHHALAEIRSAAELMYYGGDLAEIVLAIALFATWPWAPRLVRRPV
;
A
#
# COMPACT_ATOMS: atom_id res chain seq x y z
N MET A 1 -42.53 12.48 -8.92
CA MET A 1 -42.01 11.17 -8.48
C MET A 1 -40.50 11.27 -8.39
N ALA A 2 -39.99 11.60 -7.21
CA ALA A 2 -38.56 11.69 -6.96
C ALA A 2 -37.98 10.27 -7.00
N SER A 3 -37.20 9.98 -8.04
CA SER A 3 -36.38 8.78 -8.07
C SER A 3 -35.45 8.82 -6.85
N LEU A 4 -35.72 7.97 -5.84
CA LEU A 4 -34.72 7.59 -4.86
C LEU A 4 -33.55 6.96 -5.65
N ARG A 5 -32.59 7.79 -6.04
CA ARG A 5 -31.28 7.31 -6.46
C ARG A 5 -30.69 6.71 -5.20
N LEU A 6 -30.73 5.38 -5.09
CA LEU A 6 -29.86 4.65 -4.18
C LEU A 6 -28.45 5.27 -4.33
N PRO A 7 -27.74 5.62 -3.24
CA PRO A 7 -26.35 6.06 -3.36
C PRO A 7 -25.64 5.00 -4.21
N ALA A 8 -25.18 5.41 -5.40
CA ALA A 8 -24.72 4.52 -6.44
C ALA A 8 -23.66 3.60 -5.81
N ALA A 9 -23.76 2.29 -5.97
CA ALA A 9 -23.04 1.34 -5.12
C ALA A 9 -21.48 1.52 -5.05
N SER A 10 -20.88 2.31 -5.93
CA SER A 10 -19.52 2.84 -5.80
C SER A 10 -19.31 3.76 -4.59
N GLU A 11 -20.30 4.56 -4.17
CA GLU A 11 -20.22 5.39 -2.96
C GLU A 11 -20.22 4.54 -1.68
N LEU A 12 -21.03 3.48 -1.65
CA LEU A 12 -21.01 2.52 -0.54
C LEU A 12 -19.66 1.79 -0.47
N ALA A 13 -19.07 1.48 -1.62
CA ALA A 13 -17.73 0.89 -1.73
C ALA A 13 -16.64 1.82 -1.16
N SER A 14 -16.64 3.09 -1.57
CA SER A 14 -15.71 4.10 -1.04
C SER A 14 -15.93 4.34 0.45
N ALA A 15 -17.19 4.43 0.91
CA ALA A 15 -17.52 4.61 2.31
C ALA A 15 -17.02 3.45 3.18
N LEU A 16 -17.08 2.21 2.68
CA LEU A 16 -16.54 1.04 3.39
C LEU A 16 -15.02 1.15 3.57
N LEU A 17 -14.28 1.46 2.50
CA LEU A 17 -12.82 1.62 2.58
C LEU A 17 -12.43 2.79 3.50
N LEU A 18 -13.12 3.93 3.41
CA LEU A 18 -12.92 5.05 4.31
C LEU A 18 -13.21 4.68 5.77
N SER A 19 -14.26 3.88 6.02
CA SER A 19 -14.59 3.40 7.36
C SER A 19 -13.50 2.48 7.93
N LEU A 20 -12.90 1.62 7.10
CA LEU A 20 -11.78 0.78 7.51
C LEU A 20 -10.54 1.61 7.86
N VAL A 21 -10.25 2.65 7.08
CA VAL A 21 -9.11 3.55 7.33
C VAL A 21 -9.34 4.41 8.58
N ALA A 22 -10.55 4.91 8.77
CA ALA A 22 -10.95 5.62 9.97
C ALA A 22 -10.84 4.73 11.21
N LEU A 23 -11.31 3.48 11.12
CA LEU A 23 -11.13 2.48 12.18
C LEU A 23 -9.65 2.23 12.48
N ALA A 24 -8.82 2.07 11.45
CA ALA A 24 -7.38 1.90 11.62
C ALA A 24 -6.72 3.10 12.32
N LEU A 25 -7.11 4.33 11.98
CA LEU A 25 -6.67 5.56 12.66
C LEU A 25 -7.07 5.60 14.13
N VAL A 26 -8.32 5.28 14.45
CA VAL A 26 -8.82 5.21 15.83
C VAL A 26 -8.05 4.16 16.62
N LEU A 27 -7.89 2.95 16.08
CA LEU A 27 -7.14 1.88 16.72
C LEU A 27 -5.67 2.26 16.94
N TYR A 28 -5.04 2.92 15.97
CA TYR A 28 -3.67 3.42 16.10
C TYR A 28 -3.54 4.47 17.21
N ALA A 29 -4.46 5.43 17.26
CA ALA A 29 -4.50 6.47 18.30
C ALA A 29 -4.73 5.86 19.69
N LEU A 30 -5.67 4.93 19.82
CA LEU A 30 -5.93 4.21 21.08
C LEU A 30 -4.70 3.41 21.52
N ALA A 31 -4.06 2.68 20.60
CA ALA A 31 -2.85 1.92 20.90
C ALA A 31 -1.70 2.84 21.35
N MET A 32 -1.57 4.03 20.74
CA MET A 32 -0.62 5.06 21.19
C MET A 32 -0.92 5.56 22.60
N ILE A 33 -2.18 5.89 22.91
CA ILE A 33 -2.59 6.36 24.25
C ILE A 33 -2.29 5.27 25.29
N VAL A 34 -2.68 4.02 25.02
CA VAL A 34 -2.44 2.89 25.92
C VAL A 34 -0.95 2.63 26.12
N ALA A 35 -0.14 2.65 25.06
CA ALA A 35 1.31 2.48 25.15
C ALA A 35 1.94 3.57 26.04
N ARG A 36 1.55 4.85 25.85
CA ARG A 36 2.03 5.97 26.67
C ARG A 36 1.62 5.84 28.14
N ARG A 37 0.37 5.48 28.42
CA ARG A 37 -0.12 5.23 29.79
C ARG A 37 0.63 4.11 30.51
N ARG A 38 1.18 3.15 29.76
CA ARG A 38 2.03 2.06 30.27
C ARG A 38 3.52 2.42 30.34
N GLY A 39 3.88 3.70 30.21
CA GLY A 39 5.26 4.17 30.25
C GLY A 39 6.11 3.77 29.04
N ARG A 40 5.49 3.27 27.95
CA ARG A 40 6.19 2.87 26.73
C ARG A 40 6.21 4.04 25.74
N ALA A 41 7.35 4.71 25.62
CA ALA A 41 7.52 5.81 24.68
C ALA A 41 7.20 5.39 23.23
N TRP A 42 6.52 6.28 22.50
CA TRP A 42 6.21 6.11 21.07
C TRP A 42 6.71 7.34 20.29
N GLY A 43 7.44 7.10 19.21
CA GLY A 43 8.09 8.16 18.44
C GLY A 43 7.11 8.97 17.60
N LEU A 44 7.44 10.25 17.38
CA LEU A 44 6.66 11.13 16.50
C LEU A 44 6.74 10.70 15.03
N ALA A 45 7.92 10.28 14.55
CA ALA A 45 8.10 9.92 13.14
C ALA A 45 7.16 8.80 12.66
N PRO A 46 7.04 7.62 13.32
CA PRO A 46 6.03 6.62 12.93
C PRO A 46 4.59 7.13 13.00
N THR A 47 4.28 7.99 13.97
CA THR A 47 2.94 8.57 14.11
C THR A 47 2.60 9.47 12.92
N LEU A 48 3.52 10.36 12.53
CA LEU A 48 3.35 11.25 11.39
C LEU A 48 3.32 10.46 10.07
N SER A 49 4.17 9.44 9.91
CA SER A 49 4.14 8.57 8.73
C SER A 49 2.81 7.85 8.58
N PHE A 50 2.27 7.30 9.68
CA PHE A 50 0.97 6.63 9.66
C PHE A 50 -0.17 7.59 9.31
N ALA A 51 -0.20 8.77 9.96
CA ALA A 51 -1.21 9.79 9.71
C ALA A 51 -1.15 10.30 8.27
N LEU A 52 0.05 10.54 7.72
CA LEU A 52 0.23 10.93 6.33
C LEU A 52 -0.24 9.83 5.39
N GLY A 53 0.16 8.57 5.62
CA GLY A 53 -0.28 7.43 4.82
C GLY A 53 -1.80 7.28 4.80
N ALA A 54 -2.44 7.36 5.97
CA ALA A 54 -3.90 7.32 6.07
C ALA A 54 -4.57 8.50 5.38
N THR A 55 -4.00 9.71 5.47
CA THR A 55 -4.51 10.90 4.77
C THR A 55 -4.47 10.71 3.26
N LEU A 56 -3.37 10.18 2.72
CA LEU A 56 -3.25 9.91 1.28
C LEU A 56 -4.29 8.88 0.81
N VAL A 57 -4.54 7.84 1.61
CA VAL A 57 -5.61 6.86 1.33
C VAL A 57 -7.00 7.49 1.39
N ILE A 58 -7.26 8.36 2.36
CA ILE A 58 -8.54 9.10 2.46
C ILE A 58 -8.74 10.01 1.24
N VAL A 59 -7.70 10.72 0.82
CA VAL A 59 -7.74 11.55 -0.40
C VAL A 59 -8.00 10.68 -1.62
N ALA A 60 -7.29 9.55 -1.74
CA ALA A 60 -7.47 8.58 -2.83
C ALA A 60 -8.92 8.11 -2.96
N MET A 61 -9.57 7.85 -1.82
CA MET A 61 -10.96 7.34 -1.74
C MET A 61 -12.00 8.44 -1.54
N SER A 62 -11.62 9.71 -1.69
CA SER A 62 -12.55 10.81 -1.55
C SER A 62 -13.59 10.80 -2.68
N PRO A 63 -14.87 11.13 -2.41
CA PRO A 63 -15.90 11.19 -3.43
C PRO A 63 -15.52 11.97 -4.71
N PRO A 64 -14.88 13.17 -4.65
CA PRO A 64 -14.53 13.90 -5.87
C PRO A 64 -13.48 13.17 -6.70
N LEU A 65 -12.48 12.54 -6.07
CA LEU A 65 -11.42 11.85 -6.81
C LEU A 65 -11.94 10.54 -7.40
N VAL A 66 -12.72 9.77 -6.65
CA VAL A 66 -13.35 8.53 -7.14
C VAL A 66 -14.26 8.81 -8.33
N ALA A 67 -15.14 9.82 -8.22
CA ALA A 67 -16.02 10.21 -9.32
C ALA A 67 -15.23 10.62 -10.57
N ARG A 68 -14.10 11.32 -10.40
CA ARG A 68 -13.23 11.70 -11.52
C ARG A 68 -12.49 10.49 -12.11
N ALA A 69 -12.00 9.59 -11.29
CA ALA A 69 -11.32 8.36 -11.70
C ALA A 69 -12.22 7.37 -12.44
N HIS A 70 -13.55 7.48 -12.31
CA HIS A 70 -14.50 6.70 -13.10
C HIS A 70 -14.55 7.10 -14.59
N HIS A 71 -14.11 8.31 -14.93
CA HIS A 71 -14.23 8.87 -16.28
C HIS A 71 -12.91 9.34 -16.89
N ASP A 72 -11.91 9.63 -16.06
CA ASP A 72 -10.59 10.10 -16.44
C ASP A 72 -9.54 9.12 -15.94
N LEU A 73 -8.86 8.45 -16.88
CA LEU A 73 -7.83 7.47 -16.58
C LEU A 73 -6.64 8.10 -15.84
N ARG A 74 -6.36 9.39 -16.03
CA ARG A 74 -5.30 10.10 -15.30
C ARG A 74 -5.67 10.25 -13.82
N ALA A 75 -6.93 10.56 -13.54
CA ALA A 75 -7.44 10.59 -12.17
C ALA A 75 -7.40 9.18 -11.53
N HIS A 76 -7.68 8.14 -12.30
CA HIS A 76 -7.50 6.76 -11.85
C HIS A 76 -6.03 6.44 -11.54
N MET A 77 -5.07 6.87 -12.37
CA MET A 77 -3.64 6.69 -12.09
C MET A 77 -3.22 7.43 -10.82
N LEU A 78 -3.70 8.66 -10.61
CA LEU A 78 -3.44 9.39 -9.37
C LEU A 78 -3.99 8.63 -8.15
N GLN A 79 -5.22 8.14 -8.24
CA GLN A 79 -5.85 7.32 -7.20
C GLN A 79 -5.05 6.04 -6.94
N HIS A 80 -4.60 5.35 -7.99
CA HIS A 80 -3.74 4.18 -7.90
C HIS A 80 -2.41 4.49 -7.19
N LEU A 81 -1.72 5.57 -7.55
CA LEU A 81 -0.44 5.96 -6.93
C LEU A 81 -0.60 6.29 -5.43
N LEU A 82 -1.66 7.02 -5.09
CA LEU A 82 -1.95 7.37 -3.69
C LEU A 82 -2.35 6.15 -2.86
N LEU A 83 -3.24 5.30 -3.39
CA LEU A 83 -3.80 4.16 -2.67
C LEU A 83 -2.88 2.93 -2.65
N GLY A 84 -2.22 2.65 -3.78
CA GLY A 84 -1.44 1.43 -4.01
C GLY A 84 0.04 1.57 -3.68
N MET A 85 0.56 2.80 -3.58
CA MET A 85 1.99 3.03 -3.33
C MET A 85 2.25 4.02 -2.18
N LEU A 86 1.94 5.31 -2.34
CA LEU A 86 2.37 6.35 -1.40
C LEU A 86 1.71 6.25 -0.02
N GLY A 87 0.39 6.06 0.02
CA GLY A 87 -0.35 5.81 1.26
C GLY A 87 0.17 4.58 2.01
N PRO A 88 0.28 3.43 1.34
CA PRO A 88 0.89 2.22 1.88
C PRO A 88 2.29 2.37 2.48
N ILE A 89 3.18 3.14 1.85
CA ILE A 89 4.50 3.43 2.40
C ILE A 89 4.37 4.10 3.78
N GLY A 90 3.54 5.14 3.89
CA GLY A 90 3.27 5.83 5.15
C GLY A 90 2.70 4.89 6.22
N LEU A 91 1.70 4.08 5.85
CA LEU A 91 1.07 3.10 6.76
C LEU A 91 2.08 2.07 7.28
N ALA A 92 2.94 1.54 6.40
CA ALA A 92 3.98 0.57 6.76
C ALA A 92 5.07 1.17 7.67
N LEU A 93 5.49 2.40 7.39
CA LEU A 93 6.46 3.14 8.23
C LEU A 93 5.87 3.53 9.59
N GLY A 94 4.54 3.53 9.70
CA GLY A 94 3.81 3.72 10.95
C GLY A 94 4.05 2.68 12.03
N ALA A 95 4.66 1.53 11.70
CA ALA A 95 4.94 0.43 12.63
C ALA A 95 3.70 -0.06 13.43
N PRO A 96 2.53 -0.25 12.79
CA PRO A 96 1.28 -0.52 13.50
C PRO A 96 1.34 -1.80 14.34
N ILE A 97 2.07 -2.82 13.88
CA ILE A 97 2.20 -4.09 14.61
C ILE A 97 3.02 -3.89 15.89
N THR A 98 4.13 -3.15 15.82
CA THR A 98 4.95 -2.82 16.99
C THR A 98 4.16 -1.99 17.99
N LEU A 99 3.34 -1.04 17.52
CA LEU A 99 2.48 -0.26 18.39
C LEU A 99 1.44 -1.14 19.09
N ALA A 100 0.78 -2.03 18.36
CA ALA A 100 -0.19 -2.97 18.90
C ALA A 100 0.45 -3.86 19.99
N LEU A 101 1.63 -4.44 19.72
CA LEU A 101 2.37 -5.25 20.70
C LEU A 101 2.77 -4.45 21.95
N ARG A 102 3.04 -3.14 21.80
CA ARG A 102 3.33 -2.25 22.94
C ARG A 102 2.08 -1.87 23.73
N ALA A 103 0.91 -1.81 23.09
CA ALA A 103 -0.34 -1.45 23.74
C ALA A 103 -1.00 -2.63 24.46
N LEU A 104 -0.96 -3.83 23.87
CA LEU A 104 -1.66 -5.02 24.37
C LEU A 104 -1.12 -5.51 25.72
N PRO A 105 -1.98 -6.13 26.58
CA PRO A 105 -1.53 -6.90 27.74
C PRO A 105 -0.65 -8.08 27.30
N HIS A 106 0.16 -8.61 28.22
CA HIS A 106 1.20 -9.59 27.92
C HIS A 106 0.69 -10.81 27.15
N ASP A 107 -0.42 -11.41 27.57
CA ASP A 107 -0.95 -12.62 26.93
C ASP A 107 -1.50 -12.35 25.54
N ALA A 108 -2.17 -11.21 25.32
CA ALA A 108 -2.65 -10.80 24.01
C ALA A 108 -1.49 -10.43 23.07
N ALA A 109 -0.45 -9.77 23.57
CA ALA A 109 0.76 -9.47 22.81
C ALA A 109 1.49 -10.77 22.40
N ARG A 110 1.56 -11.76 23.30
CA ARG A 110 2.12 -13.07 23.01
C ARG A 110 1.28 -13.84 21.99
N ALA A 111 -0.04 -13.78 22.07
CA ALA A 111 -0.94 -14.38 21.08
C ALA A 111 -0.77 -13.76 19.69
N LEU A 112 -0.73 -12.42 19.61
CA LEU A 112 -0.47 -11.71 18.36
C LEU A 112 0.91 -12.07 17.78
N ALA A 113 1.95 -12.12 18.61
CA ALA A 113 3.27 -12.56 18.17
C ALA A 113 3.24 -13.98 17.61
N ARG A 114 2.60 -14.94 18.28
CA ARG A 114 2.44 -16.31 17.77
C ARG A 114 1.71 -16.36 16.43
N LEU A 115 0.63 -15.59 16.28
CA LEU A 115 -0.12 -15.47 15.03
C LEU A 115 0.81 -15.01 13.90
N LEU A 116 1.58 -13.95 14.12
CA LEU A 116 2.54 -13.40 13.15
C LEU A 116 3.65 -14.39 12.75
N HIS A 117 3.91 -15.42 13.56
CA HIS A 117 4.87 -16.48 13.27
C HIS A 117 4.28 -17.69 12.54
N THR A 118 2.96 -17.71 12.26
CA THR A 118 2.33 -18.77 11.46
C THR A 118 2.88 -18.80 10.04
N ALA A 119 2.92 -19.99 9.42
CA ALA A 119 3.38 -20.18 8.05
C ALA A 119 2.74 -19.23 7.02
N PRO A 120 1.42 -19.02 6.98
CA PRO A 120 0.81 -18.09 6.02
C PRO A 120 1.27 -16.65 6.20
N LEU A 121 1.34 -16.15 7.44
CA LEU A 121 1.80 -14.77 7.69
C LEU A 121 3.30 -14.59 7.44
N ARG A 122 4.10 -15.63 7.67
CA ARG A 122 5.51 -15.66 7.27
C ARG A 122 5.69 -15.64 5.76
N ALA A 123 4.84 -16.37 5.02
CA ALA A 123 4.87 -16.36 3.55
C ALA A 123 4.50 -14.98 3.01
N LEU A 124 3.45 -14.35 3.56
CA LEU A 124 3.04 -12.98 3.20
C LEU A 124 4.12 -11.94 3.53
N ALA A 125 4.93 -12.17 4.57
CA ALA A 125 6.07 -11.31 4.90
C ALA A 125 7.26 -11.42 3.92
N SER A 126 7.25 -12.40 3.01
CA SER A 126 8.29 -12.54 1.99
C SER A 126 8.18 -11.40 0.95
N PRO A 127 9.28 -10.65 0.70
CA PRO A 127 9.26 -9.58 -0.29
C PRO A 127 8.80 -10.00 -1.68
N PHE A 128 9.14 -11.22 -2.12
CA PHE A 128 8.74 -11.70 -3.45
C PHE A 128 7.27 -12.14 -3.52
N VAL A 129 6.68 -12.60 -2.41
CA VAL A 129 5.24 -12.88 -2.35
C VAL A 129 4.47 -11.57 -2.37
N ALA A 130 4.89 -10.60 -1.57
CA ALA A 130 4.30 -9.26 -1.56
C ALA A 130 4.44 -8.56 -2.92
N LEU A 131 5.60 -8.70 -3.57
CA LEU A 131 5.85 -8.24 -4.94
C LEU A 131 4.90 -8.89 -5.94
N ALA A 132 4.72 -10.22 -5.89
CA ALA A 132 3.83 -10.93 -6.80
C ALA A 132 2.37 -10.48 -6.64
N LEU A 133 1.92 -10.27 -5.41
CA LEU A 133 0.58 -9.74 -5.14
C LEU A 133 0.41 -8.30 -5.66
N ASN A 134 1.46 -7.47 -5.51
CA ASN A 134 1.44 -6.08 -5.92
C ASN A 134 1.50 -5.95 -7.46
N VAL A 135 2.61 -6.37 -8.07
CA VAL A 135 2.84 -6.29 -9.52
C VAL A 135 1.86 -7.19 -10.28
N GLY A 136 1.55 -8.38 -9.76
CA GLY A 136 0.60 -9.29 -10.38
C GLY A 136 -0.83 -8.74 -10.36
N GLY A 137 -1.25 -8.08 -9.27
CA GLY A 137 -2.55 -7.39 -9.22
C GLY A 137 -2.64 -6.24 -10.21
N MET A 138 -1.54 -5.47 -10.34
CA MET A 138 -1.45 -4.38 -11.30
C MET A 138 -1.44 -4.87 -12.76
N ALA A 139 -0.65 -5.91 -13.06
CA ALA A 139 -0.66 -6.56 -14.37
C ALA A 139 -2.03 -7.12 -14.71
N ALA A 140 -2.70 -7.79 -13.77
CA ALA A 140 -4.06 -8.29 -13.96
C ALA A 140 -5.04 -7.13 -14.24
N LEU A 141 -4.92 -5.99 -13.54
CA LEU A 141 -5.81 -4.86 -13.74
C LEU A 141 -5.72 -4.27 -15.16
N TYR A 142 -4.50 -4.09 -15.69
CA TYR A 142 -4.29 -3.38 -16.95
C TYR A 142 -4.14 -4.29 -18.17
N ALA A 143 -3.62 -5.51 -18.00
CA ALA A 143 -3.44 -6.49 -19.08
C ALA A 143 -4.65 -7.42 -19.26
N THR A 144 -5.75 -7.21 -18.52
CA THR A 144 -7.02 -7.93 -18.71
C THR A 144 -8.20 -6.94 -18.70
N PRO A 145 -9.43 -7.37 -19.03
CA PRO A 145 -10.62 -6.52 -18.95
C PRO A 145 -11.01 -6.09 -17.52
N LEU A 146 -10.23 -6.44 -16.49
CA LEU A 146 -10.56 -6.17 -15.09
C LEU A 146 -10.77 -4.68 -14.79
N TYR A 147 -10.00 -3.79 -15.41
CA TYR A 147 -10.20 -2.35 -15.27
C TYR A 147 -11.62 -1.92 -15.72
N ALA A 148 -12.06 -2.35 -16.90
CA ALA A 148 -13.41 -2.05 -17.37
C ALA A 148 -14.48 -2.70 -16.48
N ALA A 149 -14.25 -3.93 -16.02
CA ALA A 149 -15.17 -4.68 -15.17
C ALA A 149 -15.35 -4.05 -13.78
N MET A 150 -14.30 -3.47 -13.18
CA MET A 150 -14.43 -2.81 -11.88
C MET A 150 -15.23 -1.50 -11.92
N HIS A 151 -15.39 -0.89 -13.10
CA HIS A 151 -16.23 0.30 -13.26
C HIS A 151 -17.73 -0.04 -13.41
N THR A 152 -18.06 -1.26 -13.81
CA THR A 152 -19.45 -1.73 -13.93
C THR A 152 -19.91 -2.55 -12.72
N SER A 153 -18.99 -3.07 -11.91
CA SER A 153 -19.27 -3.87 -10.73
C SER A 153 -18.76 -3.22 -9.43
N PRO A 154 -19.66 -2.80 -8.52
CA PRO A 154 -19.28 -2.22 -7.23
C PRO A 154 -18.47 -3.15 -6.33
N SER A 155 -18.77 -4.45 -6.37
CA SER A 155 -18.02 -5.44 -5.58
C SER A 155 -16.59 -5.59 -6.09
N LEU A 156 -16.40 -5.65 -7.42
CA LEU A 156 -15.06 -5.64 -8.01
C LEU A 156 -14.34 -4.33 -7.72
N HIS A 157 -15.03 -3.19 -7.72
CA HIS A 157 -14.46 -1.91 -7.33
C HIS A 157 -13.86 -1.96 -5.92
N VAL A 158 -14.61 -2.46 -4.92
CA VAL A 158 -14.08 -2.64 -3.55
C VAL A 158 -12.89 -3.59 -3.54
N LEU A 159 -13.04 -4.76 -4.16
CA LEU A 159 -12.03 -5.82 -4.10
C LEU A 159 -10.71 -5.38 -4.72
N VAL A 160 -10.76 -4.69 -5.86
CA VAL A 160 -9.56 -4.14 -6.51
C VAL A 160 -8.90 -3.10 -5.60
N HIS A 161 -9.61 -2.07 -5.16
CA HIS A 161 -9.00 -1.03 -4.33
C HIS A 161 -8.48 -1.56 -2.99
N LEU A 162 -9.21 -2.50 -2.36
CA LEU A 162 -8.77 -3.18 -1.16
C LEU A 162 -7.50 -4.01 -1.42
N HIS A 163 -7.46 -4.76 -2.52
CA HIS A 163 -6.28 -5.51 -2.93
C HIS A 163 -5.08 -4.60 -3.12
N PHE A 164 -5.21 -3.49 -3.84
CA PHE A 164 -4.11 -2.55 -4.07
C PHE A 164 -3.61 -1.93 -2.76
N LEU A 165 -4.53 -1.53 -1.86
CA LEU A 165 -4.15 -1.01 -0.54
C LEU A 165 -3.41 -2.07 0.30
N LEU A 166 -3.93 -3.30 0.36
CA LEU A 166 -3.34 -4.37 1.16
C LEU A 166 -2.01 -4.86 0.57
N ALA A 167 -1.95 -5.10 -0.74
CA ALA A 167 -0.74 -5.53 -1.44
C ALA A 167 0.34 -4.45 -1.42
N GLY A 168 -0.04 -3.18 -1.61
CA GLY A 168 0.84 -2.03 -1.43
C GLY A 168 1.41 -1.95 -0.02
N THR A 169 0.56 -2.13 0.98
CA THR A 169 0.97 -2.02 2.39
C THR A 169 1.87 -3.18 2.77
N LEU A 170 1.53 -4.38 2.32
CA LEU A 170 2.33 -5.58 2.54
C LEU A 170 3.70 -5.48 1.86
N PHE A 171 3.74 -5.02 0.60
CA PHE A 171 5.00 -4.82 -0.12
C PHE A 171 5.86 -3.77 0.58
N SER A 172 5.33 -2.58 0.84
CA SER A 172 6.03 -1.52 1.56
C SER A 172 6.53 -1.97 2.93
N TRP A 173 5.72 -2.77 3.64
CA TRP A 173 6.09 -3.34 4.94
C TRP A 173 7.21 -4.38 4.83
N SER A 174 7.16 -5.28 3.84
CA SER A 174 8.22 -6.27 3.58
C SER A 174 9.54 -5.60 3.18
N ILE A 175 9.47 -4.46 2.48
CA ILE A 175 10.63 -3.71 1.99
C ILE A 175 11.18 -2.75 3.04
N ALA A 176 10.39 -1.93 3.72
CA ALA A 176 10.88 -0.88 4.62
C ALA A 176 10.14 -0.79 5.96
N GLY A 177 9.24 -1.74 6.26
CA GLY A 177 8.50 -1.76 7.52
C GLY A 177 9.42 -1.67 8.73
N ARG A 178 8.93 -1.07 9.83
CA ARG A 178 9.69 -0.91 11.08
C ARG A 178 9.45 -2.03 12.09
N ASP A 179 8.49 -2.91 11.81
CA ASP A 179 8.16 -4.05 12.67
C ASP A 179 9.20 -5.16 12.59
N ARG A 180 9.57 -5.76 13.73
CA ARG A 180 10.68 -6.74 13.81
C ARG A 180 10.26 -8.19 13.53
N VAL A 181 9.18 -8.40 12.78
CA VAL A 181 8.70 -9.74 12.44
C VAL A 181 9.45 -10.23 11.19
N HIS A 182 10.17 -11.34 11.31
CA HIS A 182 10.80 -12.13 10.24
C HIS A 182 11.20 -11.34 8.97
N ARG A 183 12.39 -10.71 8.98
CA ARG A 183 12.85 -9.89 7.86
C ARG A 183 13.79 -10.65 6.93
N ALA A 184 13.50 -10.59 5.64
CA ALA A 184 14.46 -10.96 4.62
C ALA A 184 15.72 -10.08 4.70
N SER A 185 16.83 -10.59 4.15
CA SER A 185 18.08 -9.83 4.11
C SER A 185 17.90 -8.51 3.34
N HIS A 186 18.73 -7.52 3.64
CA HIS A 186 18.71 -6.24 2.94
C HIS A 186 18.90 -6.41 1.43
N GLY A 187 19.74 -7.35 0.99
CA GLY A 187 19.92 -7.68 -0.43
C GLY A 187 18.66 -8.22 -1.10
N VAL A 188 17.92 -9.13 -0.43
CA VAL A 188 16.65 -9.66 -0.96
C VAL A 188 15.58 -8.56 -1.07
N ARG A 189 15.49 -7.68 -0.07
CA ARG A 189 14.56 -6.53 -0.10
C ARG A 189 14.92 -5.56 -1.22
N LEU A 190 16.21 -5.25 -1.39
CA LEU A 190 16.68 -4.39 -2.47
C LEU A 190 16.40 -5.02 -3.85
N ALA A 191 16.64 -6.32 -4.01
CA ALA A 191 16.32 -7.04 -5.24
C ALA A 191 14.82 -6.99 -5.56
N ALA A 192 13.95 -7.27 -4.57
CA ALA A 192 12.51 -7.19 -4.76
C ALA A 192 12.03 -5.77 -5.12
N LEU A 193 12.62 -4.74 -4.51
CA LEU A 193 12.36 -3.33 -4.85
C LEU A 193 12.79 -3.02 -6.29
N PHE A 194 13.97 -3.46 -6.71
CA PHE A 194 14.44 -3.27 -8.09
C PHE A 194 13.54 -3.97 -9.10
N VAL A 195 13.11 -5.21 -8.81
CA VAL A 195 12.17 -5.94 -9.68
C VAL A 195 10.81 -5.25 -9.73
N SER A 196 10.31 -4.71 -8.61
CA SER A 196 9.10 -3.85 -8.60
C SER A 196 9.27 -2.68 -9.55
N ALA A 197 10.36 -1.94 -9.43
CA ALA A 197 10.63 -0.76 -10.26
C ALA A 197 10.68 -1.09 -11.74
N ALA A 198 11.43 -2.12 -12.09
CA ALA A 198 11.49 -2.60 -13.46
C ALA A 198 10.10 -3.01 -13.98
N ALA A 199 9.32 -3.73 -13.18
CA ALA A 199 7.99 -4.18 -13.59
C ALA A 199 6.98 -3.02 -13.72
N HIS A 200 6.97 -2.08 -12.79
CA HIS A 200 6.10 -0.90 -12.80
C HIS A 200 6.42 0.01 -14.00
N ALA A 201 7.72 0.29 -14.22
CA ALA A 201 8.20 1.03 -15.38
C ALA A 201 7.86 0.33 -16.70
N THR A 202 8.01 -0.99 -16.76
CA THR A 202 7.69 -1.78 -17.96
C THR A 202 6.20 -1.76 -18.25
N LEU A 203 5.34 -1.89 -17.23
CA LEU A 203 3.90 -1.84 -17.42
C LEU A 203 3.42 -0.46 -17.86
N SER A 204 4.01 0.60 -17.32
CA SER A 204 3.75 1.98 -17.78
C SER A 204 4.14 2.16 -19.24
N LYS A 205 5.31 1.67 -19.66
CA LYS A 205 5.72 1.70 -21.07
C LYS A 205 4.81 0.85 -21.95
N ALA A 206 4.34 -0.29 -21.47
CA ALA A 206 3.39 -1.14 -22.19
C ALA A 206 2.05 -0.41 -22.38
N MET A 207 1.53 0.28 -21.35
CA MET A 207 0.35 1.14 -21.49
C MET A 207 0.56 2.23 -22.53
N TYR A 208 1.70 2.91 -22.48
CA TYR A 208 2.04 3.98 -23.42
C TYR A 208 2.14 3.50 -24.88
N ALA A 209 2.78 2.34 -25.08
CA ALA A 209 3.07 1.78 -26.40
C ALA A 209 1.87 1.07 -27.03
N TYR A 210 1.12 0.29 -26.23
CA TYR A 210 0.06 -0.60 -26.71
C TYR A 210 -1.36 -0.09 -26.42
N GLY A 211 -1.52 1.03 -25.71
CA GLY A 211 -2.84 1.60 -25.43
C GLY A 211 -3.64 0.82 -24.38
N TRP A 212 -2.98 0.26 -23.37
CA TRP A 212 -3.66 -0.38 -22.22
C TRP A 212 -4.18 0.68 -21.23
N PRO A 213 -5.28 0.45 -20.49
CA PRO A 213 -5.86 -0.86 -20.12
C PRO A 213 -6.67 -1.54 -21.24
N LEU A 214 -6.60 -2.87 -21.31
CA LEU A 214 -7.39 -3.65 -22.28
C LEU A 214 -8.90 -3.53 -22.01
N GLY A 215 -9.69 -3.53 -23.08
CA GLY A 215 -11.16 -3.48 -23.00
C GLY A 215 -11.71 -2.09 -22.65
N THR A 216 -10.92 -1.03 -22.87
CA THR A 216 -11.33 0.35 -22.62
C THR A 216 -11.56 1.14 -23.90
N HIS A 217 -12.30 2.24 -23.79
CA HIS A 217 -12.59 3.16 -24.88
C HIS A 217 -11.93 4.54 -24.68
N HIS A 218 -10.90 4.63 -23.83
CA HIS A 218 -10.17 5.87 -23.61
C HIS A 218 -9.38 6.30 -24.86
N ALA A 219 -9.25 7.61 -25.06
CA ALA A 219 -8.46 8.12 -26.16
C ALA A 219 -6.97 7.80 -25.95
N LEU A 220 -6.24 7.49 -27.02
CA LEU A 220 -4.81 7.14 -26.92
C LEU A 220 -3.97 8.23 -26.26
N ALA A 221 -4.30 9.51 -26.50
CA ALA A 221 -3.64 10.64 -25.85
C ALA A 221 -3.88 10.69 -24.33
N GLU A 222 -5.06 10.26 -23.87
CA GLU A 222 -5.37 10.14 -22.46
C GLU A 222 -4.57 9.01 -21.82
N ILE A 223 -4.55 7.84 -22.47
CA ILE A 223 -3.79 6.66 -22.05
C ILE A 223 -2.30 6.96 -21.93
N ARG A 224 -1.71 7.62 -22.92
CA ARG A 224 -0.28 7.99 -22.90
C ARG A 224 0.05 8.90 -21.72
N SER A 225 -0.79 9.91 -21.47
CA SER A 225 -0.59 10.82 -20.33
C SER A 225 -0.81 10.12 -18.98
N ALA A 226 -1.77 9.19 -18.90
CA ALA A 226 -1.96 8.35 -17.72
C ALA A 226 -0.74 7.44 -17.49
N ALA A 227 -0.20 6.84 -18.54
CA ALA A 227 0.99 6.00 -18.49
C ALA A 227 2.25 6.77 -18.07
N GLU A 228 2.43 8.02 -18.52
CA GLU A 228 3.49 8.92 -18.05
C GLU A 228 3.34 9.23 -16.57
N LEU A 229 2.13 9.55 -16.12
CA LEU A 229 1.86 9.80 -14.71
C LEU A 229 2.16 8.56 -13.86
N MET A 230 1.77 7.38 -14.32
CA MET A 230 2.11 6.12 -13.67
C MET A 230 3.64 5.95 -13.63
N TYR A 231 4.34 6.13 -14.74
CA TYR A 231 5.80 5.98 -14.81
C TYR A 231 6.52 6.86 -13.78
N TYR A 232 6.33 8.19 -13.85
CA TYR A 232 7.04 9.13 -12.98
C TYR A 232 6.54 9.09 -11.52
N GLY A 233 5.24 8.88 -11.31
CA GLY A 233 4.67 8.73 -9.98
C GLY A 233 5.15 7.46 -9.27
N GLY A 234 5.30 6.37 -10.03
CA GLY A 234 5.87 5.11 -9.56
C GLY A 234 7.33 5.27 -9.16
N ASP A 235 8.15 5.85 -10.04
CA ASP A 235 9.56 6.14 -9.76
C ASP A 235 9.70 6.95 -8.45
N LEU A 236 8.87 7.98 -8.26
CA LEU A 236 8.86 8.76 -7.03
C LEU A 236 8.55 7.90 -5.80
N ALA A 237 7.49 7.08 -5.85
CA ALA A 237 7.11 6.22 -4.73
C ALA A 237 8.19 5.18 -4.39
N GLU A 238 8.84 4.62 -5.40
CA GLU A 238 9.91 3.64 -5.23
C GLU A 238 11.20 4.26 -4.72
N ILE A 239 11.53 5.50 -5.12
CA ILE A 239 12.62 6.29 -4.54
C ILE A 239 12.34 6.54 -3.06
N VAL A 240 11.11 6.96 -2.70
CA VAL A 240 10.73 7.16 -1.30
C VAL A 240 10.87 5.85 -0.50
N LEU A 241 10.43 4.72 -1.06
CA LEU A 241 10.57 3.42 -0.42
C LEU A 241 12.04 2.97 -0.32
N ALA A 242 12.87 3.26 -1.32
CA ALA A 242 14.31 3.01 -1.31
C ALA A 242 15.00 3.81 -0.20
N ILE A 243 14.70 5.11 -0.10
CA ILE A 243 15.20 5.97 0.98
C ILE A 243 14.82 5.39 2.34
N ALA A 244 13.58 4.93 2.50
CA ALA A 244 13.12 4.31 3.74
C ALA A 244 13.84 2.98 4.05
N LEU A 245 14.11 2.15 3.04
CA LEU A 245 14.93 0.93 3.18
C LEU A 245 16.35 1.30 3.65
N PHE A 246 17.00 2.25 2.98
CA PHE A 246 18.37 2.68 3.27
C PHE A 246 18.51 3.39 4.63
N ALA A 247 17.49 4.10 5.08
CA ALA A 247 17.44 4.68 6.42
C ALA A 247 17.51 3.61 7.54
N THR A 248 17.17 2.35 7.22
CA THR A 248 17.29 1.22 8.15
C THR A 248 18.53 0.35 7.92
N TRP A 249 19.38 0.72 6.96
CA TRP A 249 20.54 -0.08 6.58
C TRP A 249 21.64 -0.01 7.65
N PRO A 250 22.28 -1.14 8.02
CA PRO A 250 23.43 -1.13 8.89
C PRO A 250 24.66 -0.64 8.12
N TRP A 251 24.96 0.65 8.20
CA TRP A 251 26.10 1.27 7.52
C TRP A 251 27.46 0.93 8.15
N ALA A 252 27.47 0.39 9.37
CA ALA A 252 28.72 0.04 10.07
C ALA A 252 29.21 -1.37 9.71
N PRO A 253 30.51 -1.54 9.35
CA PRO A 253 31.14 -2.85 9.31
C PRO A 253 31.01 -3.50 10.68
N ARG A 254 30.54 -4.76 10.73
CA ARG A 254 30.66 -5.57 11.94
C ARG A 254 32.15 -5.77 12.19
N LEU A 255 32.75 -4.97 13.06
CA LEU A 255 34.10 -5.19 13.53
C LEU A 255 34.13 -6.61 14.11
N VAL A 256 34.79 -7.51 13.40
CA VAL A 256 35.05 -8.88 13.86
C VAL A 256 35.89 -8.73 15.12
N ARG A 257 35.27 -8.89 16.29
CA ARG A 257 36.01 -9.03 17.54
C ARG A 257 36.85 -10.30 17.40
N ARG A 258 38.17 -10.15 17.21
CA ARG A 258 39.09 -11.28 17.29
C ARG A 258 39.01 -11.86 18.71
N PRO A 259 38.87 -13.18 18.87
CA PRO A 259 39.03 -13.80 20.18
C PRO A 259 40.48 -13.56 20.64
N VAL A 260 40.61 -13.12 21.90
CA VAL A 260 41.88 -12.97 22.62
C VAL A 260 42.30 -14.33 23.13
#